data_AF-W1XYW1-F1
#
_entry.id   AF-W1XYW1-F1
#
_cell.length_a   1.000
_cell.length_b   1.000
_cell.length_c   1.000
_cell.angle_alpha   90.00
_cell.angle_beta   90.00
_cell.angle_gamma   90.00
#
_symmetry.space_group_name_H-M   'P 1'
#
loop_
_entity.id
_entity.type
_entity.pdbx_description
1 polymer ?
#
loop_
_entity_poly.entity_id
_entity_poly.type
_entity_poly.pdbx_seq_one_letter_code
_entity_poly.pdbx_strand_id
1 'polypeptide(L)' 'MRIADYSVTKAVLERHGFTFKKSFGQNFLTDTNILQKIVDTAEVDDQVNVIEIGPGIGALT' A
#
# COMPACT_ATOMS: atom_id res chain seq x y z
N MET A 1 11.67 3.92 2.98
CA MET A 1 11.58 2.45 3.09
C MET A 1 10.68 1.97 1.97
N ARG A 2 11.11 1.03 1.10
CA ARG A 2 10.23 0.51 0.03
C ARG A 2 9.24 -0.47 0.65
N ILE A 3 8.12 0.04 1.16
CA ILE A 3 7.09 -0.76 1.85
C ILE A 3 6.48 -1.75 0.84
N ALA A 4 6.30 -1.34 -0.41
CA ALA A 4 5.76 -2.15 -1.50
C ALA A 4 6.80 -3.06 -2.20
N ASP A 5 7.63 -3.71 -1.39
CA ASP A 5 8.44 -4.86 -1.77
C ASP A 5 7.93 -6.06 -0.95
N TYR A 6 7.79 -7.22 -1.58
CA TYR A 6 7.22 -8.40 -0.92
C TYR A 6 7.97 -8.79 0.36
N SER A 7 9.30 -8.81 0.32
CA SER A 7 10.13 -9.22 1.46
C SER A 7 10.03 -8.20 2.60
N VAL A 8 10.01 -6.91 2.27
CA VAL A 8 9.83 -5.83 3.25
C VAL A 8 8.43 -5.86 3.86
N THR A 9 7.39 -5.94 3.04
CA THR A 9 6.00 -6.06 3.48
C THR A 9 5.85 -7.23 4.45
N LYS A 10 6.32 -8.42 4.07
CA LYS A 10 6.22 -9.62 4.91
C LYS A 10 6.92 -9.43 6.26
N ALA A 11 8.15 -8.89 6.26
CA ALA A 11 8.90 -8.65 7.50
C ALA A 11 8.20 -7.64 8.43
N VAL A 12 7.60 -6.59 7.88
CA VAL A 12 6.83 -5.61 8.67
C VAL A 12 5.62 -6.27 9.31
N LEU A 13 4.86 -7.05 8.55
CA LEU A 13 3.66 -7.73 9.05
C LEU A 13 4.00 -8.73 10.16
N GLU A 14 5.05 -9.53 9.98
CA GLU A 14 5.52 -10.49 10.98
C GLU A 14 5.99 -9.78 12.26
N ARG A 15 6.76 -8.69 12.13
CA ARG A 15 7.24 -7.90 13.27
C ARG A 15 6.09 -7.35 14.13
N HIS A 16 4.98 -7.00 13.52
CA HIS A 16 3.82 -6.45 14.21
C HIS A 16 2.78 -7.51 14.60
N GLY A 17 3.06 -8.80 14.37
CA GLY A 17 2.09 -9.89 14.63
C GLY A 17 0.80 -9.74 13.82
N PHE A 18 0.87 -9.08 12.66
CA PHE A 18 -0.30 -8.77 11.86
C PHE A 18 -0.82 -10.03 11.18
N THR A 19 -2.11 -10.31 11.37
CA THR A 19 -2.81 -11.40 10.70
C THR A 19 -3.84 -10.83 9.75
N PHE A 20 -3.77 -11.24 8.48
CA PHE A 20 -4.74 -10.84 7.46
C PHE A 20 -6.14 -11.35 7.81
N LYS A 21 -7.13 -10.46 7.73
CA LYS A 21 -8.54 -10.82 7.81
C LYS A 21 -9.15 -10.82 6.42
N LYS A 22 -9.27 -12.00 5.81
CA LYS A 22 -9.91 -12.16 4.48
C LYS A 22 -11.32 -11.61 4.42
N SER A 23 -12.08 -11.71 5.52
CA SER A 23 -13.43 -11.13 5.64
C SER A 23 -13.47 -9.61 5.48
N PHE A 24 -12.34 -8.92 5.69
CA PHE A 24 -12.22 -7.48 5.49
C PHE A 24 -11.65 -7.10 4.11
N GLY A 25 -11.46 -8.08 3.21
CA GLY A 25 -10.94 -7.83 1.86
C GLY A 25 -9.49 -7.33 1.81
N GLN A 26 -8.71 -7.50 2.89
CA GLN A 26 -7.34 -6.99 2.98
C GLN A 26 -6.41 -7.73 2.01
N ASN A 27 -5.94 -7.01 0.99
CA ASN A 27 -4.89 -7.42 0.06
C ASN A 27 -3.90 -6.27 -0.06
N PHE A 28 -2.60 -6.52 0.16
CA PHE A 28 -1.58 -5.47 0.14
C PHE A 28 -0.81 -5.48 -1.17
N LEU A 29 -0.60 -4.30 -1.74
CA LEU A 29 0.24 -4.11 -2.91
C LEU A 29 1.71 -4.34 -2.53
N THR A 30 2.38 -5.17 -3.32
CA THR A 30 3.78 -5.59 -3.11
C THR A 30 4.65 -5.35 -4.34
N ASP A 31 4.15 -4.57 -5.31
CA ASP A 31 4.85 -4.17 -6.52
C ASP A 31 4.85 -2.65 -6.64
N THR A 32 6.04 -2.07 -6.59
CA THR A 32 6.24 -0.61 -6.70
C THR A 32 5.86 -0.07 -8.08
N ASN A 33 5.98 -0.85 -9.15
CA ASN A 33 5.60 -0.40 -10.50
C ASN A 33 4.09 -0.22 -10.64
N ILE A 34 3.30 -1.07 -9.97
CA ILE A 34 1.84 -0.94 -9.96
C ILE A 34 1.42 0.31 -9.19
N LEU A 35 2.05 0.59 -8.06
CA LEU A 35 1.80 1.82 -7.29
C LEU A 35 2.08 3.07 -8.12
N GLN A 36 3.23 3.11 -8.81
CA GLN A 36 3.56 4.25 -9.66
C GLN A 36 2.50 4.45 -10.75
N LYS A 37 2.07 3.36 -11.41
CA LYS A 37 0.99 3.45 -12.41
C LYS A 37 -0.33 3.95 -11.84
N ILE A 38 -0.69 3.57 -10.61
CA ILE A 38 -1.90 4.07 -9.94
C ILE A 38 -1.80 5.58 -9.74
N VAL A 39 -0.68 6.07 -9.20
CA VAL A 39 -0.44 7.50 -8.96
C VAL A 39 -0.43 8.28 -10.27
N ASP A 40 0.29 7.80 -11.28
CA ASP A 40 0.38 8.43 -12.60
C ASP A 40 -1.00 8.52 -13.28
N THR A 41 -1.82 7.48 -13.14
CA THR A 41 -3.17 7.42 -13.72
C THR A 41 -4.17 8.30 -12.95
N ALA A 42 -3.93 8.54 -11.67
CA ALA A 42 -4.77 9.40 -10.84
C ALA A 42 -4.49 10.89 -11.06
N GLU A 43 -3.45 11.24 -11.85
CA GLU A 43 -3.08 12.61 -12.22
C GLU A 43 -2.98 13.55 -11.00
N VAL A 44 -2.46 13.02 -9.89
CA VAL A 44 -2.32 13.77 -8.63
C VAL A 44 -1.19 14.78 -8.76
N ASP A 45 -1.47 16.03 -8.41
CA ASP A 45 -0.47 17.10 -8.30
C ASP A 45 -0.59 17.84 -6.96
N ASP A 46 0.27 18.84 -6.75
CA ASP A 46 0.34 19.62 -5.52
C ASP A 46 -0.94 20.46 -5.23
N GLN A 47 -1.89 20.52 -6.16
CA GLN A 47 -3.17 21.22 -6.01
C GLN A 47 -4.32 20.28 -5.65
N VAL A 48 -4.10 18.96 -5.69
CA VAL A 48 -5.13 17.95 -5.42
C VAL A 48 -5.03 17.44 -3.99
N ASN A 49 -6.15 17.50 -3.27
CA ASN A 49 -6.28 16.81 -1.98
C ASN A 49 -6.74 15.35 -2.21
N VAL A 50 -6.00 14.38 -1.67
CA VAL A 50 -6.27 12.95 -1.84
C VAL A 50 -6.95 12.38 -0.59
N ILE A 51 -7.97 11.54 -0.80
CA ILE A 51 -8.57 10.71 0.26
C ILE A 51 -8.29 9.24 -0.08
N GLU A 52 -7.48 8.58 0.75
CA GLU A 52 -7.23 7.15 0.65
C GLU A 52 -8.16 6.37 1.59
N ILE A 53 -8.83 5.34 1.07
CA ILE A 53 -9.67 4.44 1.86
C ILE A 53 -9.00 3.06 1.92
N GLY A 54 -8.67 2.63 3.13
CA GLY A 54 -8.02 1.34 3.36
C GLY A 54 -6.52 1.33 3.08
N PRO A 55 -5.71 2.19 3.73
CA PRO A 55 -4.28 2.35 3.43
C PRO A 55 -3.42 1.11 3.73
N GLY A 56 -3.97 0.13 4.46
CA GLY A 56 -3.25 -1.08 4.84
C GLY A 56 -2.00 -0.75 5.67
N ILE A 57 -0.82 -1.09 5.13
CA ILE A 57 0.48 -0.77 5.73
C ILE A 57 1.09 0.56 5.23
N GLY A 58 0.34 1.35 4.46
CA GLY A 58 0.81 2.61 3.88
C GLY A 58 1.74 2.39 2.69
N ALA A 59 1.42 1.44 1.82
CA ALA A 59 2.23 1.17 0.63
C ALA A 59 2.06 2.24 -0.46
N LEU A 60 0.87 2.83 -0.56
CA LEU A 60 0.52 3.91 -1.50
C LEU A 60 0.60 5.31 -0.87
N THR A 61 0.53 5.39 0.46
CA THR A 61 0.54 6.62 1.25
C THR A 61 1.88 7.35 1.23
#